data_AF-A0AAD2AB32-F1
#
_entry.id   AF-A0AAD2AB32-F1
#
_cell.length_a   1.000
_cell.length_b   1.000
_cell.length_c   1.000
_cell.angle_alpha   90.00
_cell.angle_beta   90.00
_cell.angle_gamma   90.00
#
_symmetry.space_group_name_H-M   'P 1'
#
loop_
_entity.id
_entity.type
_entity.pdbx_description
1 polymer ?
#
loop_
_entity_poly.entity_id
_entity_poly.type
_entity_poly.pdbx_seq_one_letter_code
_entity_poly.pdbx_strand_id
1 'polypeptide(L)'
;MMEKTPLRPSVATYPLFFFFSSVVEEHSAVVEDVCGGKEGRNPVNCQWIHGPIIVGAGPSGLAVSACLKQNGIPFLILERSNCVASLWQEKTYDRLKLHLPTQFCQLPFLCFPEDFPRYPTKQQFISYMESYATHFSIQPRFKQAVERAELIDGFWMVFQPRTFSLNNFSIAAYRTCTALNNEIS
;
A
#
# COMPACT_ATOMS: atom_id res chain seq x y z
N MET A 1 3.90 5.33 -63.21
CA MET A 1 3.77 4.07 -62.45
C MET A 1 4.92 4.01 -61.47
N MET A 2 4.69 4.39 -60.20
CA MET A 2 5.52 3.95 -59.07
C MET A 2 4.59 3.85 -57.86
N GLU A 3 4.68 2.68 -57.24
CA GLU A 3 3.79 2.07 -56.27
C GLU A 3 4.01 2.68 -54.87
N LYS A 4 2.94 3.05 -54.17
CA LYS A 4 3.00 3.50 -52.77
C LYS A 4 2.86 2.29 -51.85
N THR A 5 3.95 1.88 -51.22
CA THR A 5 3.95 0.95 -50.09
C THR A 5 3.83 1.73 -48.77
N PRO A 6 2.93 1.38 -47.83
CA PRO A 6 2.82 2.08 -46.56
C PRO A 6 3.89 1.59 -45.55
N LEU A 7 4.69 2.52 -45.04
CA LEU A 7 5.62 2.27 -43.93
C LEU A 7 4.83 2.18 -42.61
N ARG A 8 4.96 1.03 -41.95
CA ARG A 8 4.45 0.78 -40.58
C ARG A 8 5.28 1.58 -39.57
N PRO A 9 4.70 2.09 -38.46
CA PRO A 9 5.49 2.64 -37.37
C PRO A 9 6.23 1.51 -36.63
N SER A 10 7.55 1.68 -36.53
CA SER A 10 8.47 0.87 -35.71
C SER A 10 8.14 1.07 -34.24
N VAL A 11 7.86 -0.03 -33.55
CA VAL A 11 7.73 -0.09 -32.09
C VAL A 11 9.16 -0.05 -31.54
N ALA A 12 9.55 1.07 -30.94
CA ALA A 12 10.82 1.21 -30.24
C ALA A 12 10.74 0.43 -28.92
N THR A 13 11.30 -0.77 -28.92
CA THR A 13 11.53 -1.58 -27.72
C THR A 13 12.70 -0.96 -26.96
N TYR A 14 12.43 -0.23 -25.88
CA TYR A 14 13.48 0.23 -24.97
C TYR A 14 13.94 -0.93 -24.06
N PRO A 15 15.23 -1.30 -24.04
CA PRO A 15 15.74 -2.30 -23.13
C PRO A 15 15.98 -1.64 -21.76
N LEU A 16 14.96 -1.59 -20.92
CA LEU A 16 15.06 -1.09 -19.54
C LEU A 16 15.13 -2.22 -18.51
N PHE A 17 15.71 -3.36 -18.88
CA PHE A 17 15.74 -4.57 -18.05
C PHE A 17 17.09 -4.89 -17.38
N PHE A 18 18.11 -4.03 -17.49
CA PHE A 18 19.46 -4.39 -17.03
C PHE A 18 20.08 -3.49 -15.95
N PHE A 19 19.30 -2.74 -15.17
CA PHE A 19 19.85 -2.00 -14.02
C PHE A 19 19.15 -2.23 -12.67
N PHE A 20 18.28 -3.23 -12.57
CA PHE A 20 17.64 -3.57 -11.28
C PHE A 20 18.30 -4.71 -10.52
N SER A 21 19.19 -5.50 -11.15
CA SER A 21 19.75 -6.69 -10.50
C SER A 21 20.95 -6.40 -9.59
N SER A 22 21.88 -5.52 -9.98
CA SER A 22 23.11 -5.32 -9.20
C SER A 22 22.95 -4.45 -7.95
N VAL A 23 21.88 -3.66 -7.84
CA VAL A 23 21.66 -2.78 -6.67
C VAL A 23 20.96 -3.53 -5.53
N VAL A 24 20.56 -4.79 -5.73
CA VAL A 24 19.91 -5.61 -4.69
C VAL A 24 20.94 -6.43 -3.89
N GLU A 25 22.08 -6.80 -4.50
CA GLU A 25 23.06 -7.72 -3.88
C GLU A 25 23.95 -7.08 -2.81
N GLU A 26 24.33 -5.81 -2.93
CA GLU A 26 25.27 -5.17 -1.97
C GLU A 26 24.60 -4.75 -0.64
N HIS A 27 23.27 -4.71 -0.57
CA HIS A 27 22.54 -4.13 0.58
C HIS A 27 21.91 -5.17 1.52
N SER A 28 22.05 -6.47 1.24
CA SER A 28 21.58 -7.54 2.12
C SER A 28 22.35 -7.57 3.46
N ALA A 29 23.62 -7.16 3.45
CA ALA A 29 24.50 -7.17 4.63
C ALA A 29 24.13 -6.12 5.71
N VAL A 30 23.56 -4.98 5.31
CA VAL A 30 23.20 -3.90 6.25
C VAL A 30 21.97 -4.28 7.08
N VAL A 31 20.99 -4.93 6.45
CA VAL A 31 19.78 -5.38 7.14
C VAL A 31 20.04 -6.64 7.96
N GLU A 32 21.03 -7.47 7.58
CA GLU A 32 21.54 -8.52 8.47
C GLU A 32 22.14 -7.96 9.77
N ASP A 33 22.68 -6.75 9.84
CA ASP A 33 23.12 -6.11 11.10
C ASP A 33 21.95 -5.49 11.91
N VAL A 34 20.84 -5.14 11.26
CA VAL A 34 19.64 -4.58 11.93
C VAL A 34 18.68 -5.67 12.41
N CYS A 35 18.54 -6.74 11.63
CA CYS A 35 17.70 -7.91 11.92
C CYS A 35 18.48 -9.04 12.61
N GLY A 36 19.78 -9.16 12.32
CA GLY A 36 20.74 -10.00 13.03
C GLY A 36 21.43 -9.16 14.12
N GLY A 37 21.10 -9.46 15.36
CA GLY A 37 21.51 -8.65 16.50
C GLY A 37 23.02 -8.58 16.68
N LYS A 38 23.51 -7.38 16.97
CA LYS A 38 24.69 -7.20 17.83
C LYS A 38 24.44 -7.95 19.14
N GLU A 39 25.42 -8.76 19.55
CA GLU A 39 25.42 -9.68 20.69
C GLU A 39 24.48 -9.25 21.83
N GLY A 40 23.43 -10.05 22.07
CA GLY A 40 22.52 -9.90 23.22
C GLY A 40 21.06 -9.54 22.91
N ARG A 41 20.66 -9.35 21.64
CA ARG A 41 19.26 -9.07 21.26
C ARG A 41 18.65 -10.26 20.49
N ASN A 42 17.52 -10.79 20.99
CA ASN A 42 16.75 -11.88 20.36
C ASN A 42 16.50 -11.59 18.86
N PRO A 43 16.65 -12.55 17.93
CA PRO A 43 16.57 -12.30 16.50
C PRO A 43 15.20 -11.73 16.13
N VAL A 44 15.21 -10.62 15.40
CA VAL A 44 14.00 -9.92 14.98
C VAL A 44 13.51 -10.57 13.69
N ASN A 45 12.27 -11.06 13.65
CA ASN A 45 11.74 -11.73 12.46
C ASN A 45 11.44 -10.71 11.35
N CYS A 46 12.42 -10.35 10.53
CA CYS A 46 12.22 -9.37 9.48
C CYS A 46 11.61 -9.99 8.21
N GLN A 47 10.58 -9.33 7.64
CA GLN A 47 10.00 -9.68 6.35
C GLN A 47 10.29 -8.60 5.31
N TRP A 48 10.79 -8.99 4.15
CA TRP A 48 10.97 -8.07 3.03
C TRP A 48 9.66 -7.87 2.27
N ILE A 49 9.31 -6.62 2.00
CA ILE A 49 8.11 -6.25 1.25
C ILE A 49 8.51 -5.46 0.01
N HIS A 50 8.08 -5.95 -1.14
CA HIS A 50 8.25 -5.23 -2.40
C HIS A 50 7.18 -4.15 -2.51
N GLY A 51 7.61 -2.89 -2.49
CA GLY A 51 6.78 -1.72 -2.69
C GLY A 51 6.24 -1.08 -1.40
N PRO A 52 5.36 -0.07 -1.52
CA PRO A 52 4.92 0.73 -0.39
C PRO A 52 4.16 -0.07 0.67
N ILE A 53 4.32 0.34 1.93
CA ILE A 53 3.51 -0.17 3.05
C ILE A 53 2.47 0.89 3.40
N ILE A 54 1.20 0.51 3.30
CA ILE A 54 0.05 1.32 3.66
C ILE A 54 -0.36 0.95 5.08
N VAL A 55 -0.41 1.93 5.97
CA VAL A 55 -0.84 1.74 7.36
C VAL A 55 -2.28 2.20 7.50
N GLY A 56 -3.19 1.25 7.68
CA GLY A 56 -4.62 1.46 7.85
C GLY A 56 -5.44 1.08 6.60
N ALA A 57 -6.53 0.36 6.81
CA ALA A 57 -7.52 -0.02 5.81
C ALA A 57 -8.80 0.83 5.90
N GLY A 58 -8.66 2.12 6.18
CA GLY A 58 -9.74 3.11 6.11
C GLY A 58 -9.96 3.66 4.69
N PRO A 59 -10.82 4.67 4.51
CA PRO A 59 -11.10 5.28 3.20
C PRO A 59 -9.82 5.69 2.44
N SER A 60 -8.88 6.32 3.12
CA SER A 60 -7.60 6.77 2.53
C SER A 60 -6.72 5.60 2.10
N GLY A 61 -6.55 4.60 2.98
CA GLY A 61 -5.76 3.41 2.67
C GLY A 61 -6.33 2.62 1.50
N LEU A 62 -7.65 2.46 1.44
CA LEU A 62 -8.34 1.81 0.33
C LEU A 62 -8.15 2.59 -0.99
N ALA A 63 -8.31 3.91 -0.98
CA ALA A 63 -8.09 4.75 -2.16
C ALA A 63 -6.66 4.61 -2.70
N VAL A 64 -5.65 4.73 -1.84
CA VAL A 64 -4.24 4.57 -2.23
C VAL A 64 -3.99 3.17 -2.79
N SER A 65 -4.53 2.15 -2.14
CA SER A 65 -4.39 0.75 -2.58
C SER A 65 -4.98 0.53 -3.97
N ALA A 66 -6.15 1.10 -4.26
CA ALA A 66 -6.74 1.01 -5.59
C ALA A 66 -5.89 1.73 -6.64
N CYS A 67 -5.36 2.92 -6.33
CA CYS A 67 -4.42 3.61 -7.22
C CYS A 67 -3.19 2.76 -7.53
N LEU A 68 -2.54 2.18 -6.51
CA LEU A 68 -1.37 1.32 -6.70
C LEU A 68 -1.72 0.06 -7.51
N LYS A 69 -2.88 -0.55 -7.23
CA LYS A 69 -3.39 -1.73 -7.93
C LYS A 69 -3.60 -1.45 -9.42
N GLN A 70 -4.21 -0.32 -9.76
CA GLN A 70 -4.42 0.10 -11.15
C GLN A 70 -3.10 0.35 -11.90
N ASN A 71 -2.04 0.74 -11.19
CA ASN A 71 -0.71 0.93 -11.76
C ASN A 71 0.18 -0.33 -11.73
N GLY A 72 -0.34 -1.48 -11.26
CA GLY A 72 0.43 -2.72 -11.18
C GLY A 72 1.59 -2.69 -10.16
N ILE A 73 1.55 -1.74 -9.22
CA ILE A 73 2.60 -1.60 -8.20
C ILE A 73 2.29 -2.56 -7.05
N PRO A 74 3.22 -3.44 -6.63
CA PRO A 74 3.03 -4.28 -5.45
C PRO A 74 3.04 -3.42 -4.19
N PHE A 75 2.22 -3.78 -3.20
CA PHE A 75 2.13 -3.08 -1.92
C PHE A 75 1.63 -4.01 -0.82
N LEU A 76 1.79 -3.57 0.42
CA LEU A 76 1.23 -4.23 1.60
C LEU A 76 0.35 -3.25 2.37
N ILE A 77 -0.81 -3.71 2.86
CA ILE A 77 -1.64 -2.95 3.80
C ILE A 77 -1.61 -3.63 5.16
N LEU A 78 -1.32 -2.87 6.20
CA LEU A 78 -1.37 -3.29 7.59
C LEU A 78 -2.55 -2.61 8.29
N GLU A 79 -3.48 -3.37 8.83
CA GLU A 79 -4.62 -2.86 9.60
C GLU A 79 -4.62 -3.45 11.01
N ARG A 80 -4.77 -2.58 12.01
CA ARG A 80 -4.81 -2.98 13.42
C ARG A 80 -6.09 -3.74 13.78
N SER A 81 -7.22 -3.37 13.19
CA SER A 81 -8.52 -3.99 13.44
C SER A 81 -8.67 -5.28 12.65
N ASN A 82 -9.81 -5.95 12.82
CA ASN A 82 -10.19 -7.18 12.11
C ASN A 82 -11.02 -6.94 10.84
N CYS A 83 -11.29 -5.68 10.49
CA CYS A 83 -12.20 -5.29 9.41
C CYS A 83 -11.73 -4.03 8.67
N VAL A 84 -12.21 -3.86 7.44
CA VAL A 84 -12.01 -2.62 6.66
C VAL A 84 -12.83 -1.48 7.27
N ALA A 85 -12.28 -0.27 7.21
CA ALA A 85 -12.94 0.92 7.73
C ALA A 85 -13.43 0.79 9.18
N SER A 86 -12.62 0.16 10.04
CA SER A 86 -12.95 -0.13 11.45
C SER A 86 -13.45 1.07 12.25
N LEU A 87 -12.96 2.27 11.98
CA LEU A 87 -13.49 3.51 12.57
C LEU A 87 -15.00 3.69 12.30
N TRP A 88 -15.40 3.42 11.06
CA TRP A 88 -16.80 3.48 10.64
C TRP A 88 -17.60 2.32 11.16
N GLN A 89 -17.05 1.11 11.19
CA GLN A 89 -17.77 -0.06 11.69
C GLN A 89 -17.99 -0.01 13.21
N GLU A 90 -16.92 0.22 13.98
CA GLU A 90 -16.89 -0.05 15.42
C GLU A 90 -17.01 1.21 16.28
N LYS A 91 -16.55 2.36 15.80
CA LYS A 91 -16.35 3.56 16.64
C LYS A 91 -17.35 4.68 16.39
N THR A 92 -18.20 4.52 15.39
CA THR A 92 -19.14 5.54 14.95
C THR A 92 -20.56 5.21 15.40
N TYR A 93 -21.34 6.21 15.81
CA TYR A 93 -22.72 6.02 16.27
C TYR A 93 -23.67 5.62 15.12
N ASP A 94 -24.67 4.78 15.41
CA ASP A 94 -25.49 4.13 14.38
C ASP A 94 -26.39 5.06 13.58
N ARG A 95 -26.77 6.20 14.16
CA ARG A 95 -27.61 7.20 13.50
C ARG A 95 -26.81 8.16 12.60
N LEU A 96 -25.51 7.94 12.43
CA LEU A 96 -24.68 8.82 11.61
C LEU A 96 -25.13 8.76 10.14
N LYS A 97 -25.24 9.96 9.55
CA LYS A 97 -25.24 10.16 8.11
C LYS A 97 -24.02 10.99 7.73
N LEU A 98 -23.53 10.82 6.51
CA LEU A 98 -22.49 11.70 5.99
C LEU A 98 -23.03 13.13 5.93
N HIS A 99 -22.22 14.09 6.38
CA HIS A 99 -22.54 15.51 6.28
C HIS A 99 -22.20 16.08 4.89
N LEU A 100 -21.41 15.34 4.11
CA LEU A 100 -21.06 15.68 2.74
C LEU A 100 -21.87 14.84 1.74
N PRO A 101 -22.22 15.41 0.57
CA PRO A 101 -22.79 14.66 -0.53
C PRO A 101 -21.87 13.52 -1.03
N THR A 102 -22.45 12.44 -1.56
CA THR A 102 -21.74 11.30 -2.16
C THR A 102 -20.59 11.70 -3.10
N GLN A 103 -20.81 12.72 -3.93
CA GLN A 103 -19.83 13.25 -4.90
C GLN A 103 -18.49 13.66 -4.27
N PHE A 104 -18.50 14.07 -3.01
CA PHE A 104 -17.29 14.48 -2.28
C PHE A 104 -16.68 13.36 -1.43
N CYS A 105 -17.40 12.25 -1.27
CA CYS A 105 -16.97 11.11 -0.46
C CYS A 105 -16.58 9.89 -1.29
N GLN A 106 -16.72 9.97 -2.62
CA GLN A 106 -16.40 8.87 -3.52
C GLN A 106 -14.89 8.65 -3.57
N LEU A 107 -14.48 7.39 -3.50
CA LEU A 107 -13.10 6.96 -3.66
C LEU A 107 -12.75 6.87 -5.16
N PRO A 108 -11.46 6.96 -5.51
CA PRO A 108 -11.01 6.91 -6.89
C PRO A 108 -11.52 5.66 -7.62
N PHE A 109 -11.86 5.81 -8.90
CA PHE A 109 -12.24 4.72 -9.83
C PHE A 109 -13.57 4.00 -9.55
N LEU A 110 -14.27 4.27 -8.45
CA LEU A 110 -15.57 3.66 -8.18
C LEU A 110 -16.51 4.66 -7.51
N CYS A 111 -17.53 5.10 -8.25
CA CYS A 111 -18.58 5.97 -7.73
C CYS A 111 -19.48 5.23 -6.72
N PHE A 112 -20.24 5.99 -5.94
CA PHE A 112 -21.34 5.40 -5.15
C PHE A 112 -22.41 4.79 -6.07
N PRO A 113 -23.13 3.75 -5.60
CA PRO A 113 -24.33 3.26 -6.27
C PRO A 113 -25.38 4.36 -6.46
N GLU A 114 -26.11 4.33 -7.59
CA GLU A 114 -27.09 5.35 -7.94
C GLU A 114 -28.32 5.37 -7.01
N ASP A 115 -28.62 4.25 -6.35
CA ASP A 115 -29.70 4.09 -5.39
C ASP A 115 -29.39 4.71 -4.03
N PHE A 116 -28.15 5.16 -3.80
CA PHE A 116 -27.78 5.79 -2.53
C PHE A 116 -28.32 7.22 -2.45
N PRO A 117 -28.83 7.64 -1.28
CA PRO A 117 -29.26 9.02 -1.08
C PRO A 117 -28.06 9.97 -1.17
N ARG A 118 -28.34 11.26 -1.45
CA ARG A 118 -27.32 12.32 -1.48
C ARG A 118 -26.41 12.31 -0.24
N TYR A 119 -26.97 12.00 0.93
CA TYR A 119 -26.27 11.85 2.20
C TYR A 119 -26.41 10.41 2.73
N PRO A 120 -25.47 9.52 2.40
CA PRO A 120 -25.51 8.12 2.81
C PRO A 120 -25.53 7.96 4.33
N THR A 121 -26.18 6.90 4.78
CA THR A 121 -26.04 6.43 6.17
C THR A 121 -24.64 5.84 6.40
N LYS A 122 -24.25 5.72 7.67
CA LYS A 122 -23.05 4.98 8.10
C LYS A 122 -22.98 3.60 7.42
N GLN A 123 -24.07 2.84 7.43
CA GLN A 123 -24.14 1.47 6.92
C GLN A 123 -23.99 1.44 5.40
N GLN A 124 -24.60 2.39 4.69
CA GLN A 124 -24.40 2.54 3.25
C GLN A 124 -22.93 2.86 2.94
N PHE A 125 -22.31 3.77 3.69
CA PHE A 125 -20.90 4.10 3.49
C PHE A 125 -19.97 2.91 3.77
N ILE A 126 -20.24 2.13 4.82
CA ILE A 126 -19.50 0.87 5.12
C ILE A 126 -19.65 -0.12 3.97
N SER A 127 -20.88 -0.37 3.51
CA SER A 127 -21.16 -1.28 2.40
C SER A 127 -20.46 -0.85 1.11
N TYR A 128 -20.38 0.45 0.85
CA TYR A 128 -19.61 1.00 -0.26
C TYR A 128 -18.10 0.70 -0.11
N MET A 129 -17.51 0.89 1.07
CA MET A 129 -16.09 0.60 1.29
C MET A 129 -15.75 -0.90 1.21
N GLU A 130 -16.64 -1.78 1.70
CA GLU A 130 -16.49 -3.23 1.57
C GLU A 130 -16.58 -3.68 0.11
N SER A 131 -17.55 -3.11 -0.63
CA SER A 131 -17.70 -3.34 -2.07
C SER A 131 -16.48 -2.82 -2.83
N TYR A 132 -15.94 -1.68 -2.44
CA TYR A 132 -14.72 -1.09 -3.01
C TYR A 132 -13.50 -2.00 -2.82
N ALA A 133 -13.28 -2.48 -1.60
CA ALA A 133 -12.19 -3.40 -1.30
C ALA A 133 -12.32 -4.70 -2.12
N THR A 134 -13.53 -5.24 -2.23
CA THR A 134 -13.82 -6.43 -3.04
C THR A 134 -13.57 -6.18 -4.54
N HIS A 135 -14.08 -5.07 -5.08
CA HIS A 135 -13.98 -4.71 -6.49
C HIS A 135 -12.52 -4.61 -6.96
N PHE A 136 -11.65 -3.99 -6.16
CA PHE A 136 -10.22 -3.87 -6.48
C PHE A 136 -9.37 -5.03 -5.94
N SER A 137 -9.99 -6.07 -5.36
CA SER A 137 -9.30 -7.21 -4.75
C SER A 137 -8.23 -6.77 -3.74
N ILE A 138 -8.57 -5.78 -2.91
CA ILE A 138 -7.71 -5.23 -1.86
C ILE A 138 -7.81 -6.14 -0.63
N GLN A 139 -6.67 -6.66 -0.18
CA GLN A 139 -6.60 -7.61 0.93
C GLN A 139 -5.67 -7.09 2.04
N PRO A 140 -6.20 -6.37 3.04
CA PRO A 140 -5.40 -5.94 4.18
C PRO A 140 -4.97 -7.10 5.06
N ARG A 141 -3.75 -7.03 5.60
CA ARG A 141 -3.37 -7.89 6.72
C ARG A 141 -3.95 -7.30 8.00
N PHE A 142 -4.99 -7.96 8.50
CA PHE A 142 -5.68 -7.56 9.72
C PHE A 142 -4.94 -7.99 10.98
N LYS A 143 -5.32 -7.39 12.12
CA LYS A 143 -4.68 -7.62 13.43
C LYS A 143 -3.17 -7.35 13.40
N GLN A 144 -2.74 -6.45 12.52
CA GLN A 144 -1.36 -6.06 12.33
C GLN A 144 -1.24 -4.57 12.66
N ALA A 145 -1.10 -4.27 13.96
CA ALA A 145 -0.84 -2.91 14.40
C ALA A 145 0.59 -2.48 14.03
N VAL A 146 0.74 -1.20 13.71
CA VAL A 146 2.03 -0.54 13.52
C VAL A 146 2.24 0.40 14.69
N GLU A 147 3.39 0.28 15.35
CA GLU A 147 3.78 1.10 16.48
C GLU A 147 4.61 2.31 16.03
N ARG A 148 5.57 2.08 15.13
CA ARG A 148 6.45 3.11 14.59
C ARG A 148 7.00 2.72 13.22
N ALA A 149 7.49 3.70 12.49
CA ALA A 149 8.24 3.52 11.26
C ALA A 149 9.50 4.38 11.30
N GLU A 150 10.64 3.83 10.90
CA GLU A 150 11.93 4.51 10.93
C GLU A 150 12.62 4.35 9.57
N LEU A 151 13.32 5.40 9.12
CA LEU A 151 14.15 5.34 7.92
C LEU A 151 15.57 4.96 8.34
N ILE A 152 16.02 3.77 7.94
CA ILE A 152 17.34 3.23 8.27
C ILE A 152 17.99 2.81 6.96
N ASP A 153 19.15 3.41 6.65
CA ASP A 153 19.96 3.11 5.46
C ASP A 153 19.18 3.14 4.13
N GLY A 154 18.24 4.09 4.01
CA GLY A 154 17.41 4.26 2.81
C GLY A 154 16.21 3.31 2.72
N PHE A 155 15.95 2.53 3.78
CA PHE A 155 14.79 1.65 3.90
C PHE A 155 13.85 2.11 4.99
N TRP A 156 12.55 2.08 4.72
CA TRP A 156 11.55 2.24 5.76
C TRP A 156 11.36 0.93 6.49
N MET A 157 11.66 0.93 7.78
CA MET A 157 11.43 -0.18 8.69
C MET A 157 10.17 0.08 9.49
N VAL A 158 9.16 -0.76 9.31
CA VAL A 158 7.88 -0.66 10.01
C VAL A 158 7.86 -1.67 11.15
N PHE A 159 7.62 -1.19 12.36
CA PHE A 159 7.64 -1.99 13.59
C PHE A 159 6.24 -2.22 14.13
N GLN A 160 5.98 -3.44 14.57
CA GLN A 160 4.73 -3.86 15.19
C GLN A 160 4.91 -4.03 16.70
N PRO A 161 3.84 -3.81 17.50
CA PRO A 161 3.91 -3.92 18.96
C PRO A 161 4.18 -5.37 19.41
N ARG A 162 4.79 -5.50 20.60
CA ARG A 162 5.29 -6.77 21.18
C ARG A 162 4.21 -7.79 21.59
N THR A 163 2.93 -7.55 21.35
CA THR A 163 1.87 -8.17 22.15
C THR A 163 1.22 -9.41 21.53
N PHE A 164 1.25 -10.51 22.31
CA PHE A 164 0.45 -11.76 22.22
C PHE A 164 0.72 -12.75 21.08
N SER A 165 1.97 -13.19 20.94
CA SER A 165 2.34 -14.61 20.85
C SER A 165 3.87 -14.68 20.75
N LEU A 166 4.47 -15.77 21.21
CA LEU A 166 5.90 -15.96 21.47
C LEU A 166 6.86 -15.76 20.28
N ASN A 167 6.39 -15.39 19.09
CA ASN A 167 7.22 -15.07 17.94
C ASN A 167 6.59 -13.92 17.14
N ASN A 168 7.44 -13.03 16.61
CA ASN A 168 7.22 -12.16 15.43
C ASN A 168 7.08 -10.65 15.69
N PHE A 169 8.22 -10.00 15.95
CA PHE A 169 8.45 -8.64 15.49
C PHE A 169 8.65 -8.66 13.98
N SER A 170 7.56 -8.58 13.21
CA SER A 170 7.69 -8.48 11.75
C SER A 170 8.14 -7.08 11.41
N ILE A 171 9.46 -6.89 11.23
CA ILE A 171 9.94 -5.65 10.63
C ILE A 171 9.78 -5.78 9.13
N ALA A 172 8.98 -4.89 8.55
CA ALA A 172 8.85 -4.81 7.10
C ALA A 172 9.77 -3.72 6.55
N ALA A 173 10.63 -4.08 5.59
CA ALA A 173 11.54 -3.16 4.92
C ALA A 173 11.13 -2.96 3.45
N TYR A 174 11.06 -1.71 2.99
CA TYR A 174 10.98 -1.36 1.58
C TYR A 174 11.86 -0.15 1.26
N ARG A 175 12.44 -0.14 0.06
CA ARG A 175 13.31 0.95 -0.39
C ARG A 175 12.49 2.12 -0.92
N THR A 176 12.85 3.33 -0.55
CA THR A 176 12.34 4.50 -1.27
C THR A 176 12.98 4.52 -2.66
N CYS A 177 12.16 4.69 -3.70
CA CYS A 177 12.69 5.11 -4.97
C CYS A 177 13.03 6.59 -4.82
N THR A 178 14.22 6.91 -4.31
CA THR A 178 14.82 8.22 -4.57
C THR A 178 15.06 8.25 -6.07
N ALA A 179 14.16 8.90 -6.81
CA ALA A 179 14.49 9.34 -8.15
C ALA A 179 15.82 10.09 -8.02
N LEU A 180 16.85 9.58 -8.70
CA LEU A 180 18.12 10.28 -8.86
C LEU A 180 17.76 11.68 -9.37
N ASN A 181 17.91 12.68 -8.50
CA ASN A 181 18.10 14.06 -8.95
C ASN A 181 19.43 14.05 -9.70
N ASN A 182 19.39 13.66 -10.97
CA ASN A 182 20.47 13.97 -11.88
C ASN A 182 20.53 15.49 -11.94
N GLU A 183 21.69 15.99 -11.54
CA GLU A 183 22.10 17.38 -11.57
C GLU A 183 21.71 18.02 -12.90
N ILE A 184 20.83 19.02 -12.83
CA ILE A 184 20.86 20.14 -13.76
C ILE A 184 21.70 21.20 -13.07
N SER A 185 22.99 21.26 -13.41
CA SER A 185 23.84 22.46 -13.37
C SER A 185 25.10 22.19 -14.20
#